data_AF-A0A4P6FIZ7-F1
#
_entry.id   AF-A0A4P6FIZ7-F1
#
_cell.length_a   1.000
_cell.length_b   1.000
_cell.length_c   1.000
_cell.angle_alpha   90.00
_cell.angle_beta   90.00
_cell.angle_gamma   90.00
#
_symmetry.space_group_name_H-M   'P 1'
#
loop_
_entity.id
_entity.type
_entity.pdbx_description
1 polymer ?
#
loop_
_entity_poly.entity_id
_entity_poly.type
_entity_poly.pdbx_seq_one_letter_code
_entity_poly.pdbx_strand_id
1 'polypeptide(L)'
;MLFKAARPSHRGHEGREAMHLRTWWSGGLLFAMSIAAPAAALAPSVKISAGVAAVRMAYAPARRQTGTFGALAVDRTNGYRYGFSYDYTSRAAAEKRALAEVRKRGGSGTVVLAWSGRGCAAYRTVPEGAGNAYGWGIAATRAAADRIASAHAAVRSKGKPTPKVVWACNSKGGPLKKLYDSAAGGR
;
A
#
# COMPACT_ATOMS: atom_id res chain seq x y z
N MET A 1 -18.25 -33.19 -47.25
CA MET A 1 -18.49 -34.56 -46.75
C MET A 1 -17.59 -34.73 -45.55
N LEU A 2 -18.00 -34.98 -44.30
CA LEU A 2 -19.17 -35.66 -43.78
C LEU A 2 -19.50 -35.08 -42.40
N PHE A 3 -20.78 -34.78 -42.16
CA PHE A 3 -21.34 -34.47 -40.85
C PHE A 3 -21.29 -35.70 -39.93
N LYS A 4 -21.10 -35.49 -38.62
CA LYS A 4 -21.88 -36.26 -37.63
C LYS A 4 -22.09 -35.47 -36.34
N ALA A 5 -23.34 -35.03 -36.18
CA ALA A 5 -23.93 -34.54 -34.95
C ALA A 5 -24.36 -35.72 -34.06
N ALA A 6 -24.40 -35.50 -32.74
CA ALA A 6 -25.36 -36.11 -31.83
C ALA A 6 -25.36 -35.39 -30.45
N ARG A 7 -26.36 -34.53 -30.23
CA ARG A 7 -27.11 -34.42 -28.95
C ARG A 7 -28.37 -35.32 -29.12
N PRO A 8 -29.23 -35.66 -28.11
CA PRO A 8 -29.58 -34.85 -26.92
C PRO A 8 -30.10 -35.56 -25.63
N SER A 9 -30.46 -34.71 -24.64
CA SER A 9 -31.65 -34.74 -23.76
C SER A 9 -31.78 -35.72 -22.58
N HIS A 10 -31.91 -35.17 -21.36
CA HIS A 10 -33.03 -35.31 -20.40
C HIS A 10 -32.71 -34.42 -19.16
N ARG A 11 -33.44 -33.35 -18.82
CA ARG A 11 -34.76 -33.27 -18.14
C ARG A 11 -34.74 -34.07 -16.82
N GLY A 12 -34.85 -33.55 -15.60
CA GLY A 12 -35.10 -32.22 -15.01
C GLY A 12 -35.22 -32.41 -13.49
N HIS A 13 -35.31 -31.33 -12.70
CA HIS A 13 -36.28 -31.21 -11.59
C HIS A 13 -36.24 -29.81 -10.99
N GLU A 14 -37.42 -29.24 -10.90
CA GLU A 14 -37.78 -28.04 -10.16
C GLU A 14 -37.51 -28.17 -8.66
N GLY A 15 -37.09 -27.06 -8.06
CA GLY A 15 -37.11 -26.83 -6.62
C GLY A 15 -37.36 -25.35 -6.36
N ARG A 16 -38.63 -24.94 -6.49
CA ARG A 16 -39.13 -23.68 -5.92
C ARG A 16 -39.39 -23.95 -4.45
N GLU A 17 -38.76 -23.21 -3.55
CA GLU A 17 -39.38 -22.91 -2.27
C GLU A 17 -39.39 -21.40 -2.08
N ALA A 18 -40.62 -20.92 -1.97
CA ALA A 18 -40.99 -19.56 -1.68
C ALA A 18 -41.17 -19.42 -0.16
N MET A 19 -40.88 -18.20 0.32
CA MET A 19 -41.57 -17.52 1.42
C MET A 19 -41.66 -18.23 2.77
N HIS A 20 -40.94 -17.69 3.75
CA HIS A 20 -41.54 -17.40 5.05
C HIS A 20 -41.09 -16.02 5.57
N LEU A 21 -42.08 -15.12 5.66
CA LEU A 21 -42.37 -14.16 6.74
C LEU A 21 -41.27 -13.16 7.14
N ARG A 22 -41.37 -11.86 6.77
CA ARG A 22 -42.20 -10.80 7.41
C ARG A 22 -42.20 -10.83 8.95
N THR A 23 -41.39 -9.96 9.54
CA THR A 23 -41.67 -9.13 10.74
C THR A 23 -40.71 -7.92 10.67
N TRP A 24 -41.10 -6.79 10.07
CA TRP A 24 -41.60 -5.59 10.77
C TRP A 24 -41.16 -5.46 12.23
N TRP A 25 -40.20 -4.59 12.50
CA TRP A 25 -40.29 -3.72 13.68
C TRP A 25 -39.73 -2.32 13.38
N SER A 26 -40.65 -1.37 13.43
CA SER A 26 -40.45 0.07 13.40
C SER A 26 -39.79 0.52 14.70
N GLY A 27 -38.88 1.49 14.63
CA GLY A 27 -38.30 2.06 15.85
C GLY A 27 -37.29 3.14 15.53
N GLY A 28 -37.77 4.27 15.03
CA GLY A 28 -37.00 5.49 15.11
C GLY A 28 -36.81 5.87 16.58
N LEU A 29 -35.59 6.24 16.96
CA LEU A 29 -35.37 7.14 18.09
C LEU A 29 -34.15 8.01 17.78
N LEU A 30 -34.42 9.29 17.61
CA LEU A 30 -33.45 10.37 17.74
C LEU A 30 -32.91 10.32 19.17
N PHE A 31 -31.67 9.88 19.35
CA PHE A 31 -30.88 10.25 20.52
C PHE A 31 -29.90 11.34 20.12
N ALA A 32 -30.34 12.57 20.33
CA ALA A 32 -29.45 13.65 20.66
C ALA A 32 -28.84 13.40 22.06
N MET A 33 -27.72 14.08 22.29
CA MET A 33 -27.12 14.48 23.57
C MET A 33 -25.86 13.76 24.06
N SER A 34 -24.97 14.66 24.48
CA SER A 34 -23.97 14.53 25.54
C SER A 34 -22.61 13.97 25.15
N ILE A 35 -21.81 14.88 24.59
CA ILE A 35 -20.49 15.25 25.15
C ILE A 35 -20.36 14.87 26.64
N ALA A 36 -19.52 13.88 26.91
CA ALA A 36 -18.90 13.66 28.21
C ALA A 36 -17.38 13.58 27.98
N ALA A 37 -16.69 14.68 28.32
CA ALA A 37 -15.26 14.68 28.46
C ALA A 37 -14.87 13.77 29.63
N PRO A 38 -13.94 12.82 29.48
CA PRO A 38 -13.43 12.10 30.64
C PRO A 38 -12.60 13.05 31.49
N ALA A 39 -13.03 13.11 32.75
CA ALA A 39 -12.42 13.82 33.85
C ALA A 39 -10.91 13.55 33.92
N ALA A 40 -10.17 14.63 34.21
CA ALA A 40 -8.77 14.60 34.55
C ALA A 40 -8.52 13.57 35.67
N ALA A 41 -7.75 12.54 35.34
CA ALA A 41 -7.22 11.61 36.31
C ALA A 41 -6.24 12.35 37.23
N LEU A 42 -6.53 12.29 38.53
CA LEU A 42 -5.68 12.74 39.61
C LEU A 42 -4.34 12.00 39.55
N ALA A 43 -3.26 12.72 39.29
CA ALA A 43 -1.91 12.22 39.46
C ALA A 43 -1.57 12.14 40.97
N PRO A 44 -0.93 11.06 41.46
CA PRO A 44 -0.41 11.04 42.81
C PRO A 44 0.77 12.02 42.95
N SER A 45 0.72 12.85 43.99
CA SER A 45 1.78 13.76 44.39
C SER A 45 3.04 13.01 44.79
N VAL A 46 3.93 12.77 43.83
CA VAL A 46 5.30 12.30 44.09
C VAL A 46 6.08 13.48 44.68
N LYS A 47 6.43 13.39 45.96
CA LYS A 47 7.41 14.28 46.59
C LYS A 47 8.80 13.89 46.08
N ILE A 48 9.24 14.53 44.99
CA ILE A 48 10.60 14.39 44.48
C ILE A 48 11.50 15.30 45.31
N SER A 49 12.31 14.70 46.17
CA SER A 49 13.37 15.37 46.92
C SER A 49 14.32 16.10 45.96
N ALA A 50 14.70 17.33 46.35
CA ALA A 50 15.57 18.21 45.60
C ALA A 50 16.89 17.51 45.23
N GLY A 51 17.03 17.21 43.95
CA GLY A 51 18.22 16.58 43.38
C GLY A 51 18.12 16.39 41.87
N VAL A 52 17.43 17.29 41.16
CA VAL A 52 17.35 17.23 39.69
C VAL A 52 18.51 18.04 39.13
N ALA A 53 19.64 17.37 38.92
CA ALA A 53 20.63 17.84 37.97
C ALA A 53 19.92 17.98 36.62
N ALA A 54 19.78 19.23 36.15
CA ALA A 54 19.14 19.53 34.87
C ALA A 54 19.99 18.93 33.74
N VAL A 55 19.65 17.71 33.33
CA VAL A 55 20.16 17.12 32.09
C VAL A 55 19.58 17.96 30.95
N ARG A 56 20.35 18.95 30.49
CA ARG A 56 20.11 19.64 29.23
C ARG A 56 20.30 18.61 28.11
N MET A 57 19.23 17.90 27.79
CA MET A 57 19.15 17.07 26.59
C MET A 57 19.29 18.03 25.40
N ALA A 58 20.49 18.08 24.81
CA ALA A 58 20.76 18.87 23.61
C ALA A 58 19.86 18.33 22.48
N TYR A 59 18.72 18.98 22.25
CA TYR A 59 17.91 18.75 21.06
C TYR A 59 18.72 19.25 19.86
N ALA A 60 19.49 18.35 19.25
CA ALA A 60 20.09 18.63 17.96
C ALA A 60 18.94 18.88 16.96
N PRO A 61 18.94 20.00 16.22
CA PRO A 61 17.91 20.24 15.22
C PRO A 61 17.96 19.09 14.21
N ALA A 62 16.82 18.44 13.98
CA ALA A 62 16.70 17.45 12.92
C ALA A 62 17.18 18.11 11.62
N ARG A 63 18.29 17.61 11.04
CA ARG A 63 18.79 18.12 9.77
C ARG A 63 17.64 18.01 8.77
N ARG A 64 17.14 19.15 8.30
CA ARG A 64 16.18 19.19 7.19
C ARG A 64 16.84 18.47 6.02
N GLN A 65 16.39 17.26 5.73
CA GLN A 65 16.82 16.57 4.53
C GLN A 65 16.26 17.38 3.36
N THR A 66 17.13 18.13 2.69
CA THR A 66 16.81 18.93 1.51
C THR A 66 16.64 17.99 0.33
N GLY A 67 15.51 17.30 0.29
CA GLY A 67 15.21 16.33 -0.75
C GLY A 67 13.75 15.95 -0.70
N THR A 68 13.18 15.69 -1.86
CA THR A 68 11.89 15.01 -1.92
C THR A 68 12.07 13.51 -1.81
N PHE A 69 11.04 12.88 -1.26
CA PHE A 69 10.99 11.46 -0.99
C PHE A 69 9.84 10.82 -1.74
N GLY A 70 10.07 9.59 -2.20
CA GLY A 70 9.04 8.73 -2.74
C GLY A 70 9.08 7.36 -2.09
N ALA A 71 7.95 6.67 -2.13
CA ALA A 71 7.81 5.31 -1.63
C ALA A 71 6.80 4.51 -2.45
N LEU A 72 7.03 3.21 -2.55
CA LEU A 72 6.12 2.22 -3.13
C LEU A 72 5.79 1.18 -2.06
N ALA A 73 4.48 0.96 -1.89
CA ALA A 73 3.95 -0.12 -1.10
C ALA A 73 3.16 -1.10 -1.98
N VAL A 74 3.25 -2.38 -1.66
CA VAL A 74 2.64 -3.47 -2.42
C VAL A 74 2.00 -4.44 -1.45
N ASP A 75 0.80 -4.91 -1.77
CA ASP A 75 0.24 -6.10 -1.15
C ASP A 75 0.93 -7.33 -1.74
N ARG A 76 1.78 -7.99 -0.96
CA ARG A 76 2.61 -9.10 -1.46
C ARG A 76 1.81 -10.39 -1.68
N THR A 77 0.65 -10.50 -1.03
CA THR A 77 -0.27 -11.62 -1.24
C THR A 77 -1.07 -11.43 -2.53
N ASN A 78 -1.33 -10.17 -2.87
CA ASN A 78 -2.04 -9.77 -4.07
C ASN A 78 -1.31 -8.61 -4.77
N GLY A 79 -0.30 -8.94 -5.58
CA GLY A 79 0.54 -7.99 -6.32
C GLY A 79 -0.20 -7.12 -7.34
N TYR A 80 -1.53 -7.19 -7.44
CA TYR A 80 -2.32 -6.21 -8.17
C TYR A 80 -2.56 -4.93 -7.35
N ARG A 81 -2.58 -5.02 -6.01
CA ARG A 81 -2.84 -3.89 -5.11
C ARG A 81 -1.53 -3.24 -4.68
N TYR A 82 -1.34 -2.00 -5.12
CA TYR A 82 -0.13 -1.21 -4.84
C TYR A 82 -0.49 0.26 -4.56
N GLY A 83 0.48 0.98 -4.00
CA GLY A 83 0.37 2.40 -3.70
C GLY A 83 1.69 3.12 -3.88
N PHE A 84 1.65 4.28 -4.54
CA PHE A 84 2.81 5.16 -4.73
C PHE A 84 2.65 6.44 -3.92
N SER A 85 3.80 7.03 -3.62
CA SER A 85 3.94 8.40 -3.15
C SER A 85 5.23 8.98 -3.72
N TYR A 86 5.26 10.27 -3.96
CA TYR A 86 6.40 11.02 -4.49
C TYR A 86 6.29 12.47 -4.06
N ASP A 87 7.39 13.21 -4.12
CA ASP A 87 7.45 14.63 -3.74
C ASP A 87 7.09 14.96 -2.29
N TYR A 88 7.25 14.00 -1.39
CA TYR A 88 7.08 14.24 0.05
C TYR A 88 8.33 14.86 0.66
N THR A 89 8.16 15.69 1.70
CA THR A 89 9.26 16.36 2.42
C THR A 89 9.98 15.45 3.42
N SER A 90 9.43 14.26 3.70
CA SER A 90 10.07 13.26 4.54
C SER A 90 9.78 11.85 4.04
N ARG A 91 10.73 10.94 4.29
CA ARG A 91 10.58 9.51 4.00
C ARG A 91 9.35 8.91 4.67
N ALA A 92 9.16 9.19 5.96
CA ALA A 92 8.04 8.64 6.74
C ALA A 92 6.67 9.07 6.17
N ALA A 93 6.54 10.32 5.72
CA ALA A 93 5.31 10.80 5.10
C ALA A 93 5.05 10.12 3.75
N ALA A 94 6.10 9.91 2.94
CA ALA A 94 6.02 9.15 1.69
C ALA A 94 5.53 7.72 1.96
N GLU A 95 6.20 6.99 2.85
CA GLU A 95 5.86 5.60 3.20
C GLU A 95 4.42 5.48 3.72
N LYS A 96 4.02 6.35 4.65
CA LYS A 96 2.64 6.39 5.17
C LYS A 96 1.62 6.62 4.05
N ARG A 97 1.92 7.52 3.11
CA ARG A 97 1.04 7.79 1.96
C ARG A 97 0.94 6.59 1.04
N ALA A 98 2.05 5.95 0.68
CA ALA A 98 2.07 4.77 -0.17
C ALA A 98 1.23 3.64 0.43
N LEU A 99 1.37 3.39 1.74
CA LEU A 99 0.54 2.42 2.48
C LEU A 99 -0.94 2.80 2.50
N ALA A 100 -1.27 4.09 2.62
CA ALA A 100 -2.64 4.56 2.54
C ALA A 100 -3.27 4.29 1.17
N GLU A 101 -2.51 4.42 0.08
CA GLU A 101 -3.00 4.12 -1.27
C GLU A 101 -3.29 2.62 -1.48
N VAL A 102 -2.49 1.72 -0.88
CA VAL A 102 -2.82 0.29 -0.90
C VAL A 102 -4.11 0.00 -0.14
N ARG A 103 -4.28 0.58 1.05
CA ARG A 103 -5.47 0.39 1.89
C ARG A 103 -6.76 0.89 1.23
N LYS A 104 -6.71 2.02 0.51
CA LYS A 104 -7.85 2.52 -0.28
C LYS A 104 -8.34 1.53 -1.34
N ARG A 105 -7.46 0.62 -1.79
CA ARG A 105 -7.76 -0.44 -2.76
C ARG A 105 -8.12 -1.77 -2.09
N GLY A 106 -8.34 -1.78 -0.77
CA GLY A 106 -8.69 -2.98 0.00
C GLY A 106 -7.53 -3.96 0.19
N GLY A 107 -6.28 -3.51 0.07
CA GLY A 107 -5.08 -4.36 0.24
C GLY A 107 -4.37 -4.17 1.57
N SER A 108 -3.54 -5.15 1.94
CA SER A 108 -2.60 -5.05 3.07
C SER A 108 -1.19 -4.78 2.56
N GLY A 109 -0.83 -3.51 2.46
CA GLY A 109 0.43 -3.07 1.86
C GLY A 109 1.63 -3.20 2.78
N THR A 110 2.78 -3.56 2.21
CA THR A 110 4.11 -3.38 2.83
C THR A 110 4.94 -2.46 1.95
N VAL A 111 5.72 -1.55 2.55
CA VAL A 111 6.69 -0.73 1.81
C VAL A 111 7.77 -1.66 1.25
N VAL A 112 8.01 -1.60 -0.07
CA VAL A 112 9.02 -2.42 -0.75
C VAL A 112 10.16 -1.58 -1.33
N LEU A 113 9.95 -0.26 -1.45
CA LEU A 113 10.93 0.65 -2.02
C LEU A 113 10.70 2.06 -1.45
N ALA A 114 11.79 2.72 -1.05
CA ALA A 114 11.80 4.13 -0.68
C ALA A 114 13.05 4.83 -1.23
N TRP A 115 12.91 6.09 -1.64
CA TRP A 115 13.99 6.84 -2.27
C TRP A 115 13.93 8.33 -1.97
N SER A 116 15.06 9.01 -2.16
CA SER A 116 15.17 10.47 -2.18
C SER A 116 15.84 10.98 -3.44
N GLY A 117 15.62 12.26 -3.75
CA GLY A 117 16.24 12.93 -4.89
C GLY A 117 15.53 12.66 -6.21
N ARG A 118 16.07 13.26 -7.28
CA ARG A 118 15.50 13.23 -8.64
C ARG A 118 15.65 11.84 -9.25
N GLY A 119 14.55 11.10 -9.29
CA GLY A 119 14.49 9.79 -9.90
C GLY A 119 13.06 9.25 -9.92
N CYS A 120 12.89 8.19 -10.69
CA CYS A 120 11.62 7.54 -10.94
C CYS A 120 11.63 6.10 -10.41
N ALA A 121 10.54 5.70 -9.78
CA ALA A 121 10.25 4.31 -9.48
C ALA A 121 9.19 3.80 -10.47
N ALA A 122 9.30 2.53 -10.84
CA ALA A 122 8.31 1.83 -11.64
C ALA A 122 7.88 0.53 -10.94
N TYR A 123 6.63 0.15 -11.16
CA TYR A 123 6.05 -1.11 -10.70
C TYR A 123 5.34 -1.80 -11.85
N ARG A 124 5.64 -3.08 -12.00
CA ARG A 124 5.13 -3.98 -13.04
C ARG A 124 4.35 -5.09 -12.37
N THR A 125 3.18 -5.40 -12.91
CA THR A 125 2.35 -6.50 -12.41
C THR A 125 1.49 -7.11 -13.51
N VAL A 126 0.88 -8.25 -13.20
CA VAL A 126 -0.14 -8.89 -14.03
C VAL A 126 -1.53 -8.28 -13.76
N PRO A 127 -2.50 -8.44 -14.66
CA PRO A 127 -3.89 -8.09 -14.38
C PRO A 127 -4.43 -8.84 -13.15
N GLU A 128 -5.47 -8.29 -12.54
CA GLU A 128 -6.21 -8.97 -11.48
C GLU A 128 -6.67 -10.36 -11.94
N GLY A 129 -6.54 -11.37 -11.08
CA GLY A 129 -6.87 -12.76 -11.38
C GLY A 129 -5.86 -13.53 -12.24
N ALA A 130 -4.84 -12.87 -12.83
CA ALA A 130 -3.86 -13.51 -13.69
C ALA A 130 -2.61 -14.06 -12.96
N GLY A 131 -2.63 -14.04 -11.62
CA GLY A 131 -1.56 -14.55 -10.75
C GLY A 131 -0.88 -13.46 -9.91
N ASN A 132 0.28 -13.78 -9.34
CA ASN A 132 1.00 -12.92 -8.40
C ASN A 132 2.41 -12.52 -8.90
N ALA A 133 2.56 -12.33 -10.21
CA ALA A 133 3.82 -11.90 -10.79
C ALA A 133 3.92 -10.37 -10.82
N TYR A 134 4.90 -9.85 -10.09
CA TYR A 134 5.15 -8.42 -9.99
C TYR A 134 6.63 -8.12 -9.76
N GLY A 135 7.02 -6.87 -10.02
CA GLY A 135 8.36 -6.36 -9.80
C GLY A 135 8.39 -4.84 -9.73
N TRP A 136 9.41 -4.31 -9.10
CA TRP A 136 9.67 -2.87 -9.03
C TRP A 136 11.11 -2.56 -9.38
N GLY A 137 11.35 -1.31 -9.76
CA GLY A 137 12.65 -0.78 -10.10
C GLY A 137 12.72 0.71 -9.83
N ILE A 138 13.94 1.22 -9.67
CA ILE A 138 14.20 2.63 -9.49
C ILE A 138 15.43 3.06 -10.29
N ALA A 139 15.34 4.21 -10.95
CA ALA A 139 16.44 4.79 -11.71
C ALA A 139 16.27 6.30 -11.89
N ALA A 140 17.28 6.96 -12.43
CA ALA A 140 17.21 8.39 -12.74
C ALA A 140 16.10 8.73 -13.76
N THR A 141 15.75 7.79 -14.65
CA THR A 141 14.71 7.98 -15.66
C THR A 141 13.61 6.93 -15.56
N ARG A 142 12.39 7.29 -16.00
CA ARG A 142 11.24 6.37 -16.05
C ARG A 142 11.56 5.10 -16.86
N ALA A 143 12.16 5.24 -18.04
CA ALA A 143 12.46 4.12 -18.91
C ALA A 143 13.46 3.13 -18.28
N ALA A 144 14.49 3.64 -17.58
CA ALA A 144 15.43 2.78 -16.87
C ALA A 144 14.77 2.09 -15.66
N ALA A 145 13.93 2.80 -14.91
CA ALA A 145 13.20 2.23 -13.78
C ALA A 145 12.25 1.11 -14.22
N ASP A 146 11.56 1.31 -15.35
CA ASP A 146 10.66 0.34 -15.94
C ASP A 146 11.38 -0.92 -16.45
N ARG A 147 12.55 -0.77 -17.07
CA ARG A 147 13.40 -1.90 -17.45
C ARG A 147 13.79 -2.74 -16.23
N ILE A 148 14.18 -2.10 -15.13
CA ILE A 148 14.52 -2.81 -13.88
C ILE A 148 13.29 -3.50 -13.30
N ALA A 149 12.14 -2.81 -13.26
CA ALA A 149 10.88 -3.40 -12.78
C ALA A 149 10.45 -4.62 -13.61
N SER A 150 10.63 -4.56 -14.93
CA SER A 150 10.33 -5.65 -15.85
C SER A 150 11.23 -6.85 -15.61
N ALA A 151 12.54 -6.65 -15.47
CA ALA A 151 13.49 -7.72 -15.15
C ALA A 151 13.19 -8.36 -13.80
N HIS A 152 12.86 -7.56 -12.78
CA HIS A 152 12.49 -8.06 -11.47
C HIS A 152 11.17 -8.86 -11.51
N ALA A 153 10.18 -8.40 -12.29
CA ALA A 153 8.92 -9.11 -12.47
C ALA A 153 9.09 -10.44 -13.22
N ALA A 154 10.01 -10.47 -14.19
CA ALA A 154 10.32 -11.65 -15.01
C ALA A 154 10.74 -12.88 -14.18
N VAL A 155 11.40 -12.65 -13.04
CA VAL A 155 11.77 -13.71 -12.09
C VAL A 155 10.53 -14.45 -11.58
N ARG A 156 9.46 -13.71 -11.22
CA ARG A 156 8.20 -14.31 -10.71
C ARG A 156 7.29 -14.81 -11.84
N SER A 157 7.32 -14.15 -12.99
CA SER A 157 6.49 -14.53 -14.15
C SER A 157 7.07 -15.67 -14.98
N LYS A 158 8.28 -16.16 -14.67
CA LYS A 158 9.04 -17.12 -15.48
C LYS A 158 9.24 -16.62 -16.91
N GLY A 159 9.61 -15.34 -17.04
CA GLY A 159 9.82 -14.68 -18.33
C GLY A 159 8.55 -14.22 -19.06
N LYS A 160 7.35 -14.54 -18.56
CA LYS A 160 6.10 -14.05 -19.16
C LYS A 160 5.95 -12.53 -18.98
N PRO A 161 5.31 -11.82 -19.93
CA PRO A 161 5.14 -10.38 -19.83
C PRO A 161 4.25 -9.99 -18.64
N THR A 162 4.61 -8.89 -17.98
CA THR A 162 3.78 -8.21 -16.97
C THR A 162 3.27 -6.89 -17.57
N PRO A 163 2.06 -6.89 -18.17
CA PRO A 163 1.63 -5.81 -19.05
C PRO A 163 1.21 -4.54 -18.29
N LYS A 164 0.88 -4.63 -17.00
CA LYS A 164 0.52 -3.44 -16.22
C LYS A 164 1.77 -2.78 -15.68
N VAL A 165 1.97 -1.53 -16.08
CA VAL A 165 3.07 -0.67 -15.63
C VAL A 165 2.50 0.60 -15.02
N VAL A 166 3.09 0.99 -13.90
CA VAL A 166 2.86 2.28 -13.24
C VAL A 166 4.17 2.83 -12.72
N TRP A 167 4.24 4.15 -12.56
CA TRP A 167 5.47 4.82 -12.19
C TRP A 167 5.18 6.12 -11.44
N ALA A 168 6.16 6.58 -10.69
CA ALA A 168 6.16 7.88 -10.02
C ALA A 168 7.58 8.45 -9.99
N CYS A 169 7.71 9.76 -10.18
CA CYS A 169 9.01 10.44 -10.13
C CYS A 169 8.96 11.57 -9.11
N ASN A 170 10.06 11.76 -8.39
CA ASN A 170 10.26 13.00 -7.64
C ASN A 170 10.63 14.11 -8.61
N SER A 171 9.95 15.25 -8.51
CA SER A 171 10.18 16.44 -9.36
C SER A 171 11.40 17.26 -8.92
N LYS A 172 11.82 17.15 -7.66
CA LYS A 172 12.90 17.96 -7.06
C LYS A 172 13.94 17.11 -6.32
N GLY A 173 14.93 17.77 -5.73
CA GLY A 173 15.95 17.18 -4.87
C GLY A 173 17.31 16.97 -5.55
N GLY A 174 18.27 16.47 -4.78
CA GLY A 174 19.61 16.11 -5.25
C GLY A 174 19.62 14.83 -6.09
N PRO A 175 20.81 14.23 -6.30
CA PRO A 175 20.95 12.95 -7.00
C PRO A 175 20.05 11.86 -6.40
N LEU A 176 19.57 10.95 -7.25
CA LEU A 176 18.79 9.79 -6.80
C LEU A 176 19.58 8.99 -5.77
N LYS A 177 18.97 8.79 -4.60
CA LYS A 177 19.46 7.88 -3.58
C LYS A 177 18.38 6.87 -3.22
N LYS A 178 18.72 5.60 -3.35
CA LYS A 178 17.90 4.49 -2.84
C LYS A 178 18.04 4.45 -1.32
N LEU A 179 16.93 4.49 -0.59
CA LEU A 179 16.90 4.49 0.87
C LEU A 179 16.48 3.14 1.45
N TYR A 180 15.61 2.44 0.73
CA TYR A 180 15.16 1.10 1.06
C TYR A 180 14.73 0.38 -0.22
N ASP A 181 15.03 -0.91 -0.29
CA ASP A 181 14.60 -1.79 -1.39
C ASP A 181 14.56 -3.23 -0.88
N SER A 182 13.37 -3.79 -0.76
CA SER A 182 13.21 -5.15 -0.24
C SER A 182 13.70 -6.22 -1.23
N ALA A 183 14.08 -5.86 -2.46
CA ALA A 183 14.72 -6.77 -3.42
C ALA A 183 16.24 -6.82 -3.29
N ALA A 184 16.85 -5.90 -2.53
CA ALA A 184 18.31 -5.82 -2.42
C ALA A 184 18.94 -6.86 -1.48
N GLY A 185 18.14 -7.53 -0.63
CA GLY A 185 18.63 -8.49 0.37
C GLY A 185 18.52 -9.97 -0.03
N GLY A 186 18.36 -10.29 -1.31
CA GLY A 186 18.15 -11.65 -1.81
C GLY A 186 18.95 -11.98 -3.06
N ARG A 187 20.23 -11.59 -3.08
CA ARG A 187 21.22 -12.08 -4.03
C ARG A 187 22.35 -12.74 -3.26
#